data_AF-A0A222ENH7-F1
#
_entry.id   AF-A0A222ENH7-F1
#
_cell.length_a   1.000
_cell.length_b   1.000
_cell.length_c   1.000
_cell.angle_alpha   90.00
_cell.angle_beta   90.00
_cell.angle_gamma   90.00
#
_symmetry.space_group_name_H-M   'P 1'
#
loop_
_entity.id
_entity.type
_entity.pdbx_description
1 polymer ?
#
loop_
_entity_poly.entity_id
_entity_poly.type
_entity_poly.pdbx_seq_one_letter_code
_entity_poly.pdbx_strand_id
1 'polypeptide(L)'
;MLYMNNNFWIKTGIDHTKNLLKFIGNDFDDTKFLNETFTNLFTKNLKDLNIEDGKLKSYVLSWFELKNIIVNWKEKSSKDNSFRIEMKHFESLYMIIDKNGTYWQFFQEVSDEKEEFEIEINKVFQKVLKTKYLKPTLEKLLIFCHKIYLDGLFGRYTSLFVWLLLQLFLIFKNFAPIITLVDKNTQILWLFPLINMLYNELSCLPMAKWKRSPYFKKVFNYCYANSYSYKIKIKNIL
;
A
#
# COMPACT_ATOMS: atom_id res chain seq x y z
N MET A 1 -5.51 9.19 16.38
CA MET A 1 -5.55 8.90 14.91
C MET A 1 -4.80 7.61 14.66
N LEU A 2 -5.19 6.78 13.67
CA LEU A 2 -4.60 5.45 13.46
C LEU A 2 -3.08 5.47 13.40
N TYR A 3 -2.51 6.39 12.62
CA TYR A 3 -1.07 6.48 12.40
C TYR A 3 -0.24 6.85 13.64
N MET A 4 -0.86 7.35 14.71
CA MET A 4 -0.18 7.69 15.97
C MET A 4 -0.10 6.50 16.95
N ASN A 5 -0.89 5.45 16.73
CA ASN A 5 -0.99 4.34 17.67
C ASN A 5 0.00 3.21 17.29
N ASN A 6 0.97 2.92 18.16
CA ASN A 6 1.95 1.85 17.91
C ASN A 6 1.30 0.45 17.87
N ASN A 7 0.28 0.18 18.68
CA ASN A 7 -0.44 -1.10 18.65
C ASN A 7 -1.16 -1.31 17.32
N PHE A 8 -1.66 -0.24 16.70
CA PHE A 8 -2.20 -0.30 15.34
C PHE A 8 -1.11 -0.77 14.37
N TRP A 9 0.07 -0.13 14.38
CA TRP A 9 1.16 -0.47 13.47
C TRP A 9 1.70 -1.88 13.68
N ILE A 10 1.80 -2.34 14.93
CA ILE A 10 2.25 -3.69 15.28
C ILE A 10 1.24 -4.73 14.79
N LYS A 11 0.00 -4.71 15.30
CA LYS A 11 -0.99 -5.75 15.00
C LYS A 11 -1.36 -5.78 13.52
N THR A 12 -1.52 -4.61 12.92
CA THR A 12 -1.85 -4.48 11.50
C THR A 12 -0.67 -4.83 10.60
N GLY A 13 0.57 -4.58 11.06
CA GLY A 13 1.78 -5.02 10.37
C GLY A 13 1.91 -6.54 10.32
N ILE A 14 1.62 -7.23 11.43
CA ILE A 14 1.59 -8.69 11.48
C ILE A 14 0.59 -9.23 10.47
N ASP A 15 -0.66 -8.74 10.52
CA ASP A 15 -1.73 -9.19 9.62
C ASP A 15 -1.42 -8.85 8.14
N HIS A 16 -0.82 -7.70 7.86
CA HIS A 16 -0.39 -7.30 6.52
C HIS A 16 0.71 -8.22 5.97
N THR A 17 1.77 -8.45 6.76
CA THR A 17 2.90 -9.30 6.36
C THR A 17 2.45 -10.73 6.12
N LYS A 18 1.58 -11.28 6.98
CA LYS A 18 1.00 -12.61 6.77
C LYS A 18 0.18 -12.69 5.47
N ASN A 19 -0.62 -11.66 5.16
CA ASN A 19 -1.38 -11.61 3.91
C ASN A 19 -0.46 -11.59 2.68
N LEU A 20 0.62 -10.81 2.70
CA LEU A 20 1.59 -10.77 1.59
C LEU A 20 2.34 -12.10 1.42
N LEU A 21 2.79 -12.72 2.52
CA LEU A 21 3.45 -14.02 2.47
C LEU A 21 2.53 -15.09 1.90
N LYS A 22 1.26 -15.11 2.33
CA LYS A 22 0.31 -16.05 1.78
C LYS A 22 0.03 -15.80 0.29
N PHE A 23 -0.06 -14.54 -0.13
CA PHE A 23 -0.27 -14.18 -1.54
C PHE A 23 0.85 -14.74 -2.43
N ILE A 24 2.09 -14.82 -1.94
CA ILE A 24 3.20 -15.44 -2.69
C ILE A 24 3.35 -16.96 -2.46
N GLY A 25 2.38 -17.59 -1.80
CA GLY A 25 2.39 -19.03 -1.51
C GLY A 25 3.33 -19.44 -0.37
N ASN A 26 3.75 -18.51 0.49
CA ASN A 26 4.57 -18.81 1.67
C ASN A 26 3.67 -18.97 2.91
N ASP A 27 3.75 -20.14 3.56
CA ASP A 27 2.97 -20.52 4.74
C ASP A 27 3.69 -20.21 6.06
N PHE A 28 4.35 -19.04 6.12
CA PHE A 28 4.97 -18.55 7.34
C PHE A 28 3.93 -18.32 8.45
N ASP A 29 4.04 -19.06 9.57
CA ASP A 29 3.11 -18.99 10.70
C ASP A 29 3.74 -18.57 12.04
N ASP A 30 4.99 -18.10 12.05
CA ASP A 30 5.64 -17.65 13.29
C ASP A 30 5.14 -16.25 13.71
N THR A 31 3.94 -16.24 14.28
CA THR A 31 3.28 -15.05 14.82
C THR A 31 4.09 -14.42 15.95
N LYS A 32 4.78 -15.24 16.75
CA LYS A 32 5.57 -14.77 17.89
C LYS A 32 6.76 -13.95 17.40
N PHE A 33 7.50 -14.48 16.42
CA PHE A 33 8.59 -13.78 15.76
C PHE A 33 8.13 -12.44 15.16
N LEU A 34 7.01 -12.43 14.43
CA LEU A 34 6.47 -11.19 13.85
C LEU A 34 6.09 -10.18 14.93
N ASN A 35 5.47 -10.63 16.02
CA ASN A 35 5.10 -9.75 17.13
C ASN A 35 6.32 -9.12 17.80
N GLU A 36 7.36 -9.92 18.09
CA GLU A 36 8.62 -9.43 18.66
C GLU A 36 9.31 -8.44 17.71
N THR A 37 9.38 -8.79 16.42
CA THR A 37 9.97 -7.96 15.37
C THR A 37 9.28 -6.60 15.27
N PHE A 38 7.95 -6.57 15.12
CA PHE A 38 7.21 -5.33 15.01
C PHE A 38 7.21 -4.51 16.31
N THR A 39 7.22 -5.17 17.47
CA THR A 39 7.37 -4.48 18.76
C THR A 39 8.74 -3.81 18.88
N ASN A 40 9.81 -4.49 18.48
CA ASN A 40 11.16 -3.92 18.45
C ASN A 40 11.25 -2.71 17.51
N LEU A 41 10.63 -2.78 16.33
CA LEU A 41 10.57 -1.66 15.39
C LEU A 41 9.79 -0.46 15.92
N PHE A 42 8.55 -0.67 16.37
CA PHE A 42 7.63 0.44 16.63
C PHE A 42 7.66 0.98 18.06
N THR A 43 8.10 0.16 19.02
CA THR A 43 8.19 0.57 20.44
C THR A 43 9.62 0.86 20.85
N LYS A 44 10.59 0.05 20.41
CA LYS A 44 12.01 0.22 20.77
C LYS A 44 12.81 1.00 19.72
N ASN A 45 12.21 1.33 18.57
CA ASN A 45 12.85 2.04 17.45
C ASN A 45 14.14 1.36 16.94
N LEU A 46 14.22 0.04 17.06
CA LEU A 46 15.37 -0.77 16.62
C LEU A 46 15.22 -1.08 15.13
N LYS A 47 15.99 -0.37 14.29
CA LYS A 47 15.95 -0.51 12.82
C LYS A 47 16.77 -1.69 12.31
N ASP A 48 17.80 -2.10 13.05
CA ASP A 48 18.66 -3.23 12.70
C ASP A 48 18.02 -4.55 13.11
N LEU A 49 17.17 -5.06 12.21
CA LEU A 49 16.54 -6.36 12.38
C LEU A 49 17.38 -7.47 11.73
N ASN A 50 17.66 -8.50 12.53
CA ASN A 50 18.26 -9.74 12.05
C ASN A 50 17.18 -10.68 11.48
N ILE A 51 16.77 -10.42 10.24
CA ILE A 51 15.86 -11.28 9.48
C ILE A 51 16.61 -11.81 8.26
N GLU A 52 16.84 -13.13 8.23
CA GLU A 52 17.59 -13.79 7.14
C GLU A 52 16.81 -13.80 5.82
N ASP A 53 15.51 -14.11 5.87
CA ASP A 53 14.66 -14.10 4.67
C ASP A 53 14.50 -12.67 4.14
N GLY A 54 15.09 -12.43 2.97
CA GLY A 54 15.10 -11.12 2.32
C GLY A 54 13.71 -10.59 1.94
N LYS A 55 12.75 -11.47 1.60
CA LYS A 55 11.37 -11.08 1.26
C LYS A 55 10.59 -10.72 2.52
N LEU A 56 10.69 -11.54 3.56
CA LEU A 56 10.09 -11.26 4.87
C LEU A 56 10.60 -9.93 5.42
N LYS A 57 11.93 -9.73 5.38
CA LYS A 57 12.57 -8.47 5.77
C LYS A 57 12.03 -7.29 4.98
N SER A 58 11.90 -7.44 3.65
CA SER A 58 11.34 -6.40 2.78
C SER A 58 9.90 -6.02 3.16
N TYR A 59 9.02 -7.00 3.42
CA TYR A 59 7.63 -6.73 3.79
C TYR A 59 7.49 -6.03 5.16
N VAL A 60 8.26 -6.49 6.14
CA VAL A 60 8.31 -5.88 7.48
C VAL A 60 8.81 -4.44 7.41
N LEU A 61 9.95 -4.21 6.74
CA LEU A 61 10.54 -2.88 6.63
C LEU A 61 9.71 -1.94 5.76
N SER A 62 9.05 -2.44 4.71
CA SER A 62 8.14 -1.63 3.89
C SER A 62 7.00 -1.08 4.73
N TRP A 63 6.41 -1.91 5.60
CA TRP A 63 5.33 -1.47 6.50
C TRP A 63 5.79 -0.42 7.50
N PHE A 64 7.00 -0.57 8.04
CA PHE A 64 7.63 0.45 8.88
C PHE A 64 7.83 1.77 8.11
N GLU A 65 8.29 1.69 6.87
CA GLU A 65 8.53 2.87 6.05
C GLU A 65 7.24 3.61 5.67
N LEU A 66 6.13 2.89 5.48
CA LEU A 66 4.81 3.52 5.31
C LEU A 66 4.45 4.42 6.51
N LYS A 67 4.76 4.00 7.75
CA LYS A 67 4.54 4.85 8.94
C LYS A 67 5.34 6.14 8.85
N ASN A 68 6.63 6.05 8.51
CA ASN A 68 7.52 7.21 8.42
C ASN A 68 7.03 8.21 7.38
N ILE A 69 6.65 7.72 6.19
CA ILE A 69 6.09 8.54 5.12
C ILE A 69 4.81 9.25 5.59
N ILE A 70 3.87 8.53 6.23
CA ILE A 70 2.62 9.12 6.71
C ILE A 70 2.86 10.18 7.77
N VAL A 71 3.73 9.91 8.75
CA VAL A 71 4.07 10.87 9.81
C VAL A 71 4.64 12.14 9.19
N ASN A 72 5.63 12.01 8.31
CA ASN A 72 6.26 13.13 7.63
C ASN A 72 5.24 13.95 6.80
N TRP A 73 4.39 13.28 6.01
CA TRP A 73 3.36 13.96 5.23
C TRP A 73 2.32 14.66 6.11
N LYS A 74 1.93 14.07 7.24
CA LYS A 74 1.00 14.69 8.20
C LYS A 74 1.61 15.95 8.82
N GLU A 75 2.87 15.90 9.22
CA GLU A 75 3.58 17.05 9.76
C GLU A 75 3.71 18.17 8.71
N LYS A 76 4.16 17.84 7.50
CA LYS A 76 4.30 18.82 6.42
C LYS A 76 2.96 19.44 6.01
N SER A 77 1.94 18.61 5.75
CA SER A 77 0.61 19.11 5.36
C SER A 77 -0.12 19.90 6.44
N SER A 78 0.25 19.74 7.72
CA SER A 78 -0.29 20.57 8.81
C SER A 78 0.36 21.95 8.90
N LYS A 79 1.58 22.10 8.39
CA LYS A 79 2.37 23.34 8.42
C LYS A 79 2.29 24.11 7.10
N ASP A 80 2.09 23.41 5.99
CA ASP A 80 2.10 23.96 4.65
C ASP A 80 0.92 23.42 3.83
N ASN A 81 -0.04 24.31 3.54
CA ASN A 81 -1.19 24.00 2.70
C ASN A 81 -0.82 23.72 1.23
N SER A 82 0.39 24.09 0.80
CA SER A 82 0.91 23.85 -0.54
C SER A 82 1.70 22.53 -0.66
N PHE A 83 1.77 21.73 0.42
CA PHE A 83 2.50 20.46 0.43
C PHE A 83 2.16 19.58 -0.79
N ARG A 84 3.22 19.17 -1.50
CA ARG A 84 3.17 18.24 -2.62
C ARG A 84 3.97 16.98 -2.30
N ILE A 85 3.49 15.88 -2.85
CA ILE A 85 4.22 14.61 -2.87
C ILE A 85 5.29 14.71 -3.96
N GLU A 86 6.53 14.39 -3.59
CA GLU A 86 7.67 14.28 -4.50
C GLU A 86 8.14 12.82 -4.53
N MET A 87 8.74 12.39 -5.64
CA MET A 87 9.24 11.01 -5.80
C MET A 87 10.25 10.62 -4.75
N LYS A 88 11.11 11.56 -4.31
CA LYS A 88 12.09 11.32 -3.24
C LYS A 88 11.45 10.83 -1.94
N HIS A 89 10.16 11.13 -1.70
CA HIS A 89 9.46 10.61 -0.52
C HIS A 89 9.25 9.09 -0.54
N PHE A 90 9.36 8.45 -1.71
CA PHE A 90 9.17 7.00 -1.87
C PHE A 90 10.47 6.24 -2.12
N GLU A 91 11.60 6.93 -2.24
CA GLU A 91 12.87 6.31 -2.58
C GLU A 91 13.26 5.21 -1.58
N SER A 92 13.21 5.51 -0.28
CA SER A 92 13.54 4.53 0.76
C SER A 92 12.64 3.30 0.68
N LEU A 93 11.34 3.51 0.49
CA LEU A 93 10.37 2.42 0.30
C LEU A 93 10.72 1.56 -0.92
N TYR A 94 11.08 2.18 -2.05
CA TYR A 94 11.49 1.46 -3.25
C TYR A 94 12.76 0.64 -3.00
N MET A 95 13.78 1.22 -2.36
CA MET A 95 15.04 0.51 -2.05
C MET A 95 14.87 -0.65 -1.06
N ILE A 96 13.85 -0.60 -0.20
CA ILE A 96 13.47 -1.73 0.67
C ILE A 96 12.85 -2.87 -0.15
N ILE A 97 12.06 -2.55 -1.16
CA ILE A 97 11.40 -3.51 -2.06
C ILE A 97 12.42 -4.12 -3.03
N ASP A 98 13.23 -3.28 -3.65
CA ASP A 98 14.25 -3.65 -4.63
C ASP A 98 15.64 -3.22 -4.17
N LYS A 99 16.30 -4.12 -3.44
CA LYS A 99 17.66 -3.89 -2.90
C LYS A 99 18.71 -3.61 -3.98
N ASN A 100 18.46 -4.05 -5.22
CA ASN A 100 19.38 -3.84 -6.33
C ASN A 100 19.23 -2.46 -6.97
N GLY A 101 18.17 -1.70 -6.63
CA GLY A 101 17.97 -0.35 -7.14
C GLY A 101 17.72 -0.28 -8.65
N THR A 102 17.08 -1.29 -9.24
CA THR A 102 16.89 -1.45 -10.70
C THR A 102 16.32 -0.19 -11.36
N TYR A 103 15.36 0.47 -10.70
CA TYR A 103 14.74 1.72 -11.15
C TYR A 103 15.03 2.89 -10.20
N TRP A 104 16.13 2.85 -9.43
CA TRP A 104 16.47 3.89 -8.46
C TRP A 104 16.65 5.27 -9.12
N GLN A 105 17.18 5.32 -10.35
CA GLN A 105 17.35 6.57 -11.10
C GLN A 105 16.03 7.32 -11.31
N PHE A 106 14.89 6.63 -11.42
CA PHE A 106 13.57 7.25 -11.53
C PHE A 106 13.25 8.18 -10.34
N PHE A 107 13.82 7.89 -9.17
CA PHE A 107 13.61 8.70 -7.96
C PHE A 107 14.55 9.91 -7.90
N GLN A 108 15.75 9.81 -8.48
CA GLN A 108 16.79 10.84 -8.41
C GLN A 108 16.74 11.84 -9.57
N GLU A 109 16.70 11.33 -10.79
CA GLU A 109 16.90 12.11 -12.00
C GLU A 109 15.63 12.86 -12.38
N VAL A 110 15.76 13.93 -13.17
CA VAL A 110 14.62 14.64 -13.75
C VAL A 110 14.28 13.97 -15.08
N SER A 111 13.02 13.58 -15.26
CA SER A 111 12.50 12.98 -16.48
C SER A 111 11.02 13.31 -16.66
N ASP A 112 10.55 13.33 -17.91
CA ASP A 112 9.14 13.58 -18.23
C ASP A 112 8.21 12.57 -17.54
N GLU A 113 8.63 11.30 -17.47
CA GLU A 113 7.87 10.24 -16.79
C GLU A 113 7.74 10.48 -15.28
N LYS A 114 8.81 10.95 -14.63
CA LYS A 114 8.80 11.32 -13.22
C LYS A 114 7.86 12.51 -12.99
N GLU A 115 7.96 13.55 -13.82
CA GLU A 115 7.10 14.72 -13.71
C GLU A 115 5.63 14.35 -13.92
N GLU A 116 5.30 13.51 -14.91
CA GLU A 116 3.94 13.02 -15.12
C GLU A 116 3.43 12.26 -13.89
N PHE A 117 4.24 11.36 -13.34
CA PHE A 117 3.88 10.62 -12.13
C PHE A 117 3.61 11.56 -10.95
N GLU A 118 4.49 12.54 -10.70
CA GLU A 118 4.33 13.52 -9.63
C GLU A 118 3.06 14.36 -9.80
N ILE A 119 2.75 14.76 -11.03
CA ILE A 119 1.50 15.47 -11.36
C ILE A 119 0.28 14.58 -11.02
N GLU A 120 0.28 13.32 -11.47
CA GLU A 120 -0.85 12.41 -11.27
C GLU A 120 -1.03 12.02 -9.79
N ILE A 121 0.05 11.71 -9.07
CA ILE A 121 -0.04 11.36 -7.65
C ILE A 121 -0.52 12.55 -6.81
N ASN A 122 -0.10 13.78 -7.13
CA ASN A 122 -0.59 14.98 -6.46
C ASN A 122 -2.06 15.25 -6.79
N LYS A 123 -2.51 15.05 -8.05
CA LYS A 123 -3.95 15.14 -8.40
C LYS A 123 -4.78 14.16 -7.57
N VAL A 124 -4.30 12.93 -7.40
CA VAL A 124 -4.98 11.90 -6.60
C VAL A 124 -4.96 12.27 -5.12
N PHE A 125 -3.82 12.68 -4.59
CA PHE A 125 -3.67 13.11 -3.21
C PHE A 125 -4.62 14.25 -2.85
N GLN A 126 -4.73 15.28 -3.69
CA GLN A 126 -5.68 16.38 -3.49
C GLN A 126 -7.13 15.90 -3.49
N LYS A 127 -7.47 14.97 -4.38
CA LYS A 127 -8.81 14.37 -4.40
C LYS A 127 -9.07 13.49 -3.17
N VAL A 128 -8.06 12.82 -2.64
CA VAL A 128 -8.10 12.02 -1.41
C VAL A 128 -8.32 12.93 -0.20
N LEU A 129 -7.57 14.05 -0.10
CA LEU A 129 -7.76 15.08 0.93
C LEU A 129 -9.20 15.60 1.01
N LYS A 130 -9.83 15.84 -0.14
CA LYS A 130 -11.21 16.36 -0.23
C LYS A 130 -12.30 15.32 0.07
N THR A 131 -12.00 14.02 0.00
CA THR A 131 -13.00 12.97 0.25
C THR A 131 -13.18 12.66 1.73
N LYS A 132 -14.44 12.53 2.17
CA LYS A 132 -14.83 12.17 3.55
C LYS A 132 -15.04 10.66 3.73
N TYR A 133 -15.46 9.95 2.69
CA TYR A 133 -15.92 8.57 2.78
C TYR A 133 -14.98 7.60 2.06
N LEU A 134 -14.84 6.39 2.60
CA LEU A 134 -13.98 5.33 2.05
C LEU A 134 -14.26 5.02 0.58
N LYS A 135 -15.53 4.85 0.20
CA LYS A 135 -15.94 4.44 -1.16
C LYS A 135 -15.40 5.38 -2.26
N PRO A 136 -15.66 6.70 -2.24
CA PRO A 136 -15.11 7.62 -3.25
C PRO A 136 -13.59 7.80 -3.15
N THR A 137 -12.97 7.63 -1.98
CA THR A 137 -11.51 7.65 -1.84
C THR A 137 -10.90 6.44 -2.55
N LEU A 138 -11.38 5.24 -2.23
CA LEU A 138 -10.89 3.97 -2.75
C LEU A 138 -11.02 3.90 -4.27
N GLU A 139 -12.12 4.40 -4.83
CA GLU A 139 -12.32 4.39 -6.28
C GLU A 139 -11.25 5.20 -7.03
N LYS A 140 -10.90 6.38 -6.49
CA LYS A 140 -9.86 7.24 -7.06
C LYS A 140 -8.48 6.61 -6.94
N LEU A 141 -8.19 6.01 -5.77
CA LEU A 141 -6.93 5.30 -5.53
C LEU A 141 -6.78 4.11 -6.47
N LEU A 142 -7.79 3.27 -6.61
CA LEU A 142 -7.72 2.09 -7.47
C LEU A 142 -7.52 2.44 -8.94
N ILE A 143 -8.17 3.49 -9.46
CA ILE A 143 -7.92 3.94 -10.84
C ILE A 143 -6.45 4.31 -11.03
N PHE A 144 -5.90 5.12 -10.11
CA PHE A 144 -4.51 5.53 -10.16
C PHE A 144 -3.54 4.34 -10.05
N CYS A 145 -3.79 3.45 -9.08
CA CYS A 145 -3.02 2.23 -8.87
C CYS A 145 -3.00 1.32 -10.11
N HIS A 146 -4.16 1.11 -10.75
CA HIS A 146 -4.24 0.28 -11.96
C HIS A 146 -3.58 0.95 -13.18
N LYS A 147 -3.61 2.30 -13.28
CA LYS A 147 -2.83 3.03 -14.30
C LYS A 147 -1.34 2.72 -14.13
N ILE A 148 -0.78 2.96 -12.94
CA ILE A 148 0.65 2.71 -12.67
C ILE A 148 1.02 1.24 -12.94
N TYR A 149 0.15 0.30 -12.58
CA TYR A 149 0.38 -1.10 -12.85
C TYR A 149 0.50 -1.40 -14.35
N LEU A 150 -0.42 -0.88 -15.16
CA LEU A 150 -0.42 -1.09 -16.62
C LEU A 150 0.77 -0.40 -17.30
N ASP A 151 1.16 0.78 -16.79
CA ASP A 151 2.34 1.50 -17.28
C ASP A 151 3.65 0.74 -16.95
N GLY A 152 3.65 -0.16 -15.97
CA GLY A 152 4.79 -1.01 -15.65
C GLY A 152 5.99 -0.26 -15.08
N LEU A 153 5.77 0.92 -14.49
CA LEU A 153 6.79 1.93 -14.14
C LEU A 153 8.00 1.44 -13.32
N PHE A 154 7.86 0.33 -12.60
CA PHE A 154 8.86 -0.26 -11.70
C PHE A 154 9.10 -1.75 -12.01
N GLY A 155 8.79 -2.16 -13.25
CA GLY A 155 8.93 -3.54 -13.74
C GLY A 155 8.27 -4.57 -12.82
N ARG A 156 9.04 -5.58 -12.41
CA ARG A 156 8.54 -6.68 -11.56
C ARG A 156 8.05 -6.25 -10.18
N TYR A 157 8.44 -5.06 -9.71
CA TYR A 157 8.09 -4.55 -8.38
C TYR A 157 6.88 -3.63 -8.37
N THR A 158 6.37 -3.22 -9.54
CA THR A 158 5.22 -2.31 -9.65
C THR A 158 4.02 -2.78 -8.87
N SER A 159 3.71 -4.09 -8.92
CA SER A 159 2.58 -4.69 -8.21
C SER A 159 2.63 -4.44 -6.70
N LEU A 160 3.78 -4.72 -6.08
CA LEU A 160 3.99 -4.54 -4.65
C LEU A 160 4.04 -3.06 -4.27
N PHE A 161 4.72 -2.23 -5.07
CA PHE A 161 4.77 -0.79 -4.84
C PHE A 161 3.38 -0.16 -4.88
N VAL A 162 2.57 -0.51 -5.88
CA VAL A 162 1.17 -0.05 -6.02
C VAL A 162 0.32 -0.52 -4.84
N TRP A 163 0.50 -1.76 -4.37
CA TRP A 163 -0.20 -2.27 -3.19
C TRP A 163 0.14 -1.46 -1.94
N LEU A 164 1.43 -1.21 -1.69
CA LEU A 164 1.90 -0.42 -0.54
C LEU A 164 1.40 1.03 -0.61
N LEU A 165 1.37 1.62 -1.81
CA LEU A 165 0.83 2.96 -2.04
C LEU A 165 -0.67 3.06 -1.73
N LEU A 166 -1.44 2.02 -2.07
CA LEU A 166 -2.85 1.92 -1.71
C LEU A 166 -3.04 1.90 -0.19
N GLN A 167 -2.25 1.11 0.55
CA GLN A 167 -2.29 1.09 2.01
C GLN A 167 -1.92 2.45 2.61
N LEU A 168 -0.85 3.08 2.08
CA LEU A 168 -0.35 4.38 2.50
C LEU A 168 -1.46 5.44 2.49
N PHE A 169 -2.15 5.60 1.35
CA PHE A 169 -3.19 6.62 1.22
C PHE A 169 -4.42 6.35 2.10
N LEU A 170 -4.81 5.08 2.26
CA LEU A 170 -5.93 4.72 3.14
C LEU A 170 -5.62 5.09 4.59
N ILE A 171 -4.46 4.68 5.10
CA ILE A 171 -4.03 4.96 6.48
C ILE A 171 -3.80 6.45 6.68
N PHE A 172 -3.20 7.15 5.71
CA PHE A 172 -3.03 8.60 5.73
C PHE A 172 -4.39 9.30 5.90
N LYS A 173 -5.44 8.79 5.24
CA LYS A 173 -6.81 9.29 5.41
C LYS A 173 -7.55 8.77 6.64
N ASN A 174 -6.87 8.05 7.53
CA ASN A 174 -7.44 7.45 8.72
C ASN A 174 -8.54 6.43 8.40
N PHE A 175 -8.44 5.77 7.24
CA PHE A 175 -9.18 4.56 6.91
C PHE A 175 -8.36 3.32 7.27
N ALA A 176 -9.06 2.21 7.47
CA ALA A 176 -8.42 0.92 7.69
C ALA A 176 -7.71 0.45 6.41
N PRO A 177 -6.55 -0.21 6.52
CA PRO A 177 -5.91 -0.87 5.38
C PRO A 177 -6.75 -2.04 4.87
N ILE A 178 -6.41 -2.53 3.69
CA ILE A 178 -7.05 -3.69 3.06
C ILE A 178 -6.33 -4.93 3.55
N ILE A 179 -6.95 -5.66 4.49
CA ILE A 179 -6.42 -6.90 5.07
C ILE A 179 -7.53 -7.95 5.03
N THR A 180 -7.21 -9.11 4.48
CA THR A 180 -8.09 -10.27 4.44
C THR A 180 -8.02 -11.00 5.78
N LEU A 181 -9.15 -11.10 6.48
CA LEU A 181 -9.27 -11.67 7.83
C LEU A 181 -9.84 -13.09 7.88
N VAL A 182 -10.26 -13.65 6.74
CA VAL A 182 -11.03 -14.89 6.76
C VAL A 182 -10.11 -16.07 7.01
N ASP A 183 -10.43 -16.80 8.09
CA ASP A 183 -9.90 -18.13 8.36
C ASP A 183 -9.99 -18.97 7.08
N LYS A 184 -8.81 -19.27 6.52
CA LYS A 184 -8.58 -19.93 5.21
C LYS A 184 -8.77 -19.01 3.99
N ASN A 185 -7.75 -18.18 3.71
CA ASN A 185 -6.94 -18.02 2.48
C ASN A 185 -7.52 -18.16 1.05
N THR A 186 -8.78 -18.55 0.86
CA THR A 186 -9.41 -18.75 -0.44
C THR A 186 -9.62 -17.42 -1.15
N GLN A 187 -10.07 -16.38 -0.44
CA GLN A 187 -10.34 -15.06 -1.04
C GLN A 187 -9.11 -14.42 -1.71
N ILE A 188 -7.93 -14.61 -1.12
CA ILE A 188 -6.65 -14.13 -1.67
C ILE A 188 -6.31 -14.90 -2.96
N LEU A 189 -6.53 -16.22 -2.96
CA LEU A 189 -6.32 -17.06 -4.15
C LEU A 189 -7.28 -16.71 -5.29
N TRP A 190 -8.52 -16.33 -4.99
CA TRP A 190 -9.49 -15.85 -5.98
C TRP A 190 -9.12 -14.50 -6.59
N LEU A 191 -8.31 -13.68 -5.90
CA LEU A 191 -7.95 -12.35 -6.37
C LEU A 191 -7.00 -12.40 -7.56
N PHE A 192 -6.09 -13.38 -7.63
CA PHE A 192 -5.10 -13.48 -8.72
C PHE A 192 -5.73 -13.60 -10.12
N PRO A 193 -6.60 -14.61 -10.40
CA PRO A 193 -7.26 -14.70 -11.70
C PRO A 193 -8.07 -13.44 -12.01
N LEU A 194 -8.67 -12.84 -10.99
CA LEU A 194 -9.52 -11.66 -11.14
C LEU A 194 -8.71 -10.41 -11.52
N ILE A 195 -7.53 -10.23 -10.93
CA ILE A 195 -6.59 -9.17 -11.29
C ILE A 195 -6.08 -9.36 -12.72
N ASN A 196 -5.76 -10.59 -13.13
CA ASN A 196 -5.35 -10.87 -14.52
C ASN A 196 -6.46 -10.55 -15.52
N MET A 197 -7.70 -10.98 -15.23
CA MET A 197 -8.87 -10.65 -16.05
C MET A 197 -9.13 -9.14 -16.09
N LEU A 198 -8.95 -8.45 -14.97
CA LEU A 198 -9.05 -7.00 -14.91
C LEU A 198 -8.06 -6.35 -15.87
N TYR A 199 -6.79 -6.70 -15.81
CA TYR A 199 -5.78 -6.03 -16.65
C TYR A 199 -5.92 -6.35 -18.14
N ASN A 200 -6.38 -7.55 -18.49
CA ASN A 200 -6.77 -7.86 -19.87
C ASN A 200 -7.93 -6.97 -20.37
N GLU A 201 -8.89 -6.64 -19.50
CA GLU A 201 -9.99 -5.76 -19.87
C GLU A 201 -9.57 -4.28 -19.88
N LEU A 202 -8.83 -3.83 -18.87
CA LEU A 202 -8.45 -2.42 -18.71
C LEU A 202 -7.49 -1.95 -19.81
N SER A 203 -6.61 -2.83 -20.31
CA SER A 203 -5.70 -2.54 -21.42
C SER A 203 -6.45 -2.21 -22.73
N CYS A 204 -7.69 -2.69 -22.86
CA CYS A 204 -8.53 -2.49 -24.04
C CYS A 204 -9.58 -1.38 -23.85
N LEU A 205 -9.70 -0.82 -22.64
CA LEU A 205 -10.72 0.19 -22.32
C LEU A 205 -10.09 1.55 -22.05
N PRO A 206 -10.67 2.65 -22.56
CA PRO A 206 -10.30 3.99 -22.12
C PRO A 206 -10.46 4.13 -20.60
N MET A 207 -9.51 4.79 -19.93
CA MET A 207 -9.50 4.96 -18.46
C MET A 207 -10.83 5.50 -17.90
N ALA A 208 -11.49 6.41 -18.63
CA ALA A 208 -12.80 6.96 -18.26
C ALA A 208 -13.91 5.90 -18.14
N LYS A 209 -13.76 4.74 -18.80
CA LYS A 209 -14.72 3.62 -18.78
C LYS A 209 -14.36 2.52 -17.79
N TRP A 210 -13.19 2.55 -17.15
CA TRP A 210 -12.73 1.47 -16.26
C TRP A 210 -13.72 1.16 -15.14
N LYS A 211 -14.40 2.15 -14.55
CA LYS A 211 -15.41 1.92 -13.52
C LYS A 211 -16.62 1.08 -13.98
N ARG A 212 -16.83 0.96 -15.29
CA ARG A 212 -17.91 0.17 -15.89
C ARG A 212 -17.55 -1.32 -15.96
N SER A 213 -16.25 -1.64 -15.98
CA SER A 213 -15.74 -3.03 -16.00
C SER A 213 -16.33 -3.85 -14.85
N PRO A 214 -16.87 -5.05 -15.13
CA PRO A 214 -17.28 -6.00 -14.11
C PRO A 214 -16.11 -6.42 -13.20
N TYR A 215 -14.91 -6.61 -13.76
CA TYR A 215 -13.72 -6.98 -12.97
C TYR A 215 -13.28 -5.84 -12.06
N PHE A 216 -13.33 -4.58 -12.53
CA PHE A 216 -13.01 -3.42 -11.69
C PHE A 216 -13.96 -3.35 -10.51
N LYS A 217 -15.27 -3.53 -10.74
CA LYS A 217 -16.28 -3.56 -9.67
C LYS A 217 -16.01 -4.68 -8.66
N LYS A 218 -15.57 -5.86 -9.11
CA LYS A 218 -15.22 -6.96 -8.21
C LYS A 218 -13.96 -6.66 -7.37
N VAL A 219 -12.88 -6.14 -7.98
CA VAL A 219 -11.69 -5.67 -7.22
C VAL A 219 -12.08 -4.59 -6.23
N PHE A 220 -12.85 -3.60 -6.68
CA PHE A 220 -13.34 -2.52 -5.85
C PHE A 220 -14.10 -3.04 -4.62
N ASN A 221 -15.05 -3.95 -4.84
CA ASN A 221 -15.86 -4.54 -3.78
C ASN A 221 -15.00 -5.36 -2.81
N TYR A 222 -14.03 -6.12 -3.31
CA TYR A 222 -13.07 -6.85 -2.48
C TYR A 222 -12.28 -5.90 -1.56
N CYS A 223 -11.67 -4.86 -2.13
CA CYS A 223 -10.90 -3.87 -1.37
C CYS A 223 -11.77 -3.14 -0.35
N TYR A 224 -12.98 -2.73 -0.74
CA TYR A 224 -13.92 -2.04 0.13
C TYR A 224 -14.37 -2.92 1.30
N ALA A 225 -14.80 -4.15 1.02
CA ALA A 225 -15.28 -5.08 2.04
C ALA A 225 -14.20 -5.42 3.07
N ASN A 226 -12.96 -5.66 2.63
CA ASN A 226 -11.84 -5.97 3.52
C ASN A 226 -11.43 -4.76 4.36
N SER A 227 -11.29 -3.58 3.77
CA SER A 227 -11.00 -2.35 4.54
C SER A 227 -12.11 -2.04 5.55
N TYR A 228 -13.38 -2.16 5.13
CA TYR A 228 -14.51 -1.91 6.02
C TYR A 228 -14.58 -2.90 7.18
N SER A 229 -14.41 -4.20 6.92
CA SER A 229 -14.44 -5.24 7.95
C SER A 229 -13.26 -5.10 8.91
N TYR A 230 -12.07 -4.82 8.39
CA TYR A 230 -10.87 -4.65 9.21
C TYR A 230 -10.95 -3.44 10.15
N LYS A 231 -11.71 -2.40 9.78
CA LYS A 231 -12.00 -1.25 10.67
C LYS A 231 -12.60 -1.69 12.01
N ILE A 232 -13.43 -2.73 12.03
CA ILE A 232 -14.05 -3.25 13.27
C ILE A 232 -12.96 -3.85 14.17
N LYS A 233 -12.04 -4.64 13.61
CA LYS A 233 -10.91 -5.22 14.35
C LYS A 233 -9.99 -4.14 14.93
N ILE A 234 -9.70 -3.09 14.15
CA ILE A 234 -8.89 -1.96 14.61
C ILE A 234 -9.51 -1.25 15.82
N LYS A 235 -10.84 -1.11 15.88
CA LYS A 235 -11.49 -0.49 17.06
C LYS A 235 -11.19 -1.23 18.36
N ASN A 236 -10.94 -2.53 18.31
CA ASN A 236 -10.58 -3.36 19.47
C ASN A 236 -9.08 -3.30 19.80
N ILE A 237 -8.28 -2.57 19.00
CA ILE A 237 -6.83 -2.41 19.14
C ILE A 237 -6.46 -1.01 19.65
N LEU A 238 -7.28 -0.01 19.31
CA LEU A 238 -7.16 1.38 19.73
C LEU A 238 -7.62 1.55 21.17
#